data_AF-A0A3A4NPG6-F1
#
_entry.id   AF-A0A3A4NPG6-F1
#
_cell.length_a   1.000
_cell.length_b   1.000
_cell.length_c   1.000
_cell.angle_alpha   90.00
_cell.angle_beta   90.00
_cell.angle_gamma   90.00
#
_symmetry.space_group_name_H-M   'P 1'
#
loop_
_entity.id
_entity.type
_entity.pdbx_description
1 polymer ?
#
loop_
_entity_poly.entity_id
_entity_poly.type
_entity_poly.pdbx_seq_one_letter_code
_entity_poly.pdbx_strand_id
1 'polypeptide(L)'
;MGDHPAKCPRTFQRHIPDKFCRLSPDGRFALSGSEDNTLWLWDINSGKCLRIFEGHTGPVTSVAISPDGHFAVSGSKWDWPLRLWDVTTGKCLRTFEGRSGNVTSVAFSSDGHFALSGSDDKTLRLWELVWNYEFPEPVDWDEGARPYLQSFLTLHTPYAAELPADRKPTEDDITLALTRRGKPSWNEEDYQKLLTHLSHCGYGWLRPEGVRRKLEEMAAGWQGPPPLPGT
;
A
#
# COMPACT_ATOMS: atom_id res chain seq x y z
N MET A 1 2.72 -4.22 -37.15
CA MET A 1 2.42 -4.71 -35.79
C MET A 1 3.53 -5.67 -35.43
N GLY A 2 4.50 -5.23 -34.63
CA GLY A 2 5.63 -6.06 -34.23
C GLY A 2 5.18 -7.07 -33.18
N ASP A 3 5.43 -8.34 -33.44
CA ASP A 3 5.21 -9.43 -32.51
C ASP A 3 6.30 -9.32 -31.42
N HIS A 4 5.93 -8.79 -30.25
CA HIS A 4 6.81 -8.76 -29.08
C HIS A 4 6.46 -9.96 -28.21
N PRO A 5 7.15 -11.11 -28.35
CA PRO A 5 6.84 -12.28 -27.55
C PRO A 5 7.01 -11.94 -26.08
N ALA A 6 6.02 -12.34 -25.27
CA ALA A 6 6.11 -12.20 -23.82
C ALA A 6 7.33 -12.98 -23.32
N LYS A 7 8.36 -12.26 -22.88
CA LYS A 7 9.57 -12.85 -22.31
C LYS A 7 9.34 -13.09 -20.83
N CYS A 8 9.68 -14.27 -20.32
CA CYS A 8 9.75 -14.52 -18.88
C CYS A 8 11.12 -14.04 -18.37
N PRO A 9 11.21 -12.88 -17.69
CA PRO A 9 12.50 -12.36 -17.24
C PRO A 9 13.02 -13.09 -16.01
N ARG A 10 12.14 -13.72 -15.22
CA ARG A 10 12.49 -14.28 -13.92
C ARG A 10 11.49 -15.34 -13.48
N THR A 11 12.00 -16.37 -12.80
CA THR A 11 11.21 -17.41 -12.13
C THR A 11 11.62 -17.43 -10.66
N PHE A 12 10.63 -17.36 -9.77
CA PHE A 12 10.80 -17.56 -8.34
C PHE A 12 10.52 -19.02 -8.06
N GLN A 13 11.50 -19.78 -7.60
CA GLN A 13 11.35 -21.21 -7.36
C GLN A 13 11.46 -21.54 -5.88
N ARG A 14 10.55 -22.42 -5.45
CA ARG A 14 10.55 -23.06 -4.14
C ARG A 14 10.34 -24.57 -4.31
N HIS A 15 10.80 -25.34 -3.32
CA HIS A 15 10.59 -26.79 -3.24
C HIS A 15 9.11 -27.21 -3.00
N ILE A 16 8.21 -26.28 -2.67
CA ILE A 16 6.78 -26.53 -2.47
C ILE A 16 6.01 -25.57 -3.39
N PRO A 17 4.96 -26.02 -4.10
CA PRO A 17 4.24 -25.18 -5.06
C PRO A 17 3.43 -24.09 -4.36
N ASP A 18 3.66 -22.84 -4.77
CA ASP A 18 2.78 -21.72 -4.46
C ASP A 18 1.54 -21.77 -5.36
N LYS A 19 0.35 -21.59 -4.77
CA LYS A 19 -0.91 -21.64 -5.53
C LYS A 19 -1.49 -20.28 -5.87
N PHE A 20 -1.17 -19.27 -5.06
CA PHE A 20 -1.75 -17.95 -5.18
C PHE A 20 -0.65 -16.92 -5.05
N CYS A 21 -0.64 -15.94 -5.94
CA CYS A 21 0.31 -14.84 -5.89
C CYS A 21 -0.36 -13.49 -6.20
N ARG A 22 0.22 -12.43 -5.66
CA ARG A 22 -0.14 -11.03 -5.92
C ARG A 22 1.11 -10.18 -6.01
N LEU A 23 1.08 -9.17 -6.88
CA LEU A 23 2.11 -8.14 -6.94
C LEU A 23 1.71 -6.99 -6.00
N SER A 24 2.71 -6.35 -5.40
CA SER A 24 2.50 -5.08 -4.72
C SER A 24 2.12 -4.01 -5.76
N PRO A 25 1.33 -3.00 -5.38
CA PRO A 25 0.91 -1.93 -6.30
C PRO A 25 2.07 -1.17 -6.95
N ASP A 26 3.20 -1.04 -6.23
CA ASP A 26 4.44 -0.42 -6.73
C ASP A 26 5.30 -1.36 -7.59
N GLY A 27 4.89 -2.63 -7.76
CA GLY A 27 5.62 -3.63 -8.55
C GLY A 27 6.98 -4.04 -7.99
N ARG A 28 7.31 -3.68 -6.75
CA ARG A 28 8.60 -4.04 -6.12
C ARG A 28 8.59 -5.44 -5.52
N PHE A 29 7.45 -5.87 -5.00
CA PHE A 29 7.31 -7.12 -4.27
C PHE A 29 6.23 -8.02 -4.86
N ALA A 30 6.40 -9.33 -4.68
CA ALA A 30 5.36 -10.30 -4.88
C ALA A 30 5.07 -11.01 -3.55
N LEU A 31 3.81 -11.25 -3.24
CA LEU A 31 3.39 -12.09 -2.13
C LEU A 31 2.83 -13.39 -2.70
N SER A 32 3.31 -14.53 -2.22
CA SER A 32 2.74 -15.83 -2.55
C SER A 32 2.24 -16.56 -1.30
N GLY A 33 1.19 -17.37 -1.49
CA GLY A 33 0.65 -18.29 -0.48
C GLY A 33 0.89 -19.74 -0.89
N SER A 34 1.30 -20.55 0.09
CA SER A 34 1.76 -21.93 -0.11
C SER A 34 0.92 -22.97 0.64
N GLU A 35 1.00 -24.22 0.19
CA GLU A 35 0.34 -25.37 0.83
C GLU A 35 0.96 -25.76 2.18
N ASP A 36 2.16 -25.26 2.49
CA ASP A 36 2.81 -25.47 3.78
C ASP A 36 2.36 -24.49 4.88
N ASN A 37 1.24 -23.80 4.64
CA ASN A 37 0.62 -22.85 5.56
C ASN A 37 1.41 -21.53 5.74
N THR A 38 2.38 -21.25 4.88
CA THR A 38 3.16 -20.00 4.94
C THR A 38 2.83 -19.07 3.78
N LEU A 39 3.07 -17.77 3.99
CA LEU A 39 3.18 -16.80 2.90
C LEU A 39 4.63 -16.38 2.72
N TRP A 40 4.98 -15.96 1.52
CA TRP A 40 6.34 -15.55 1.16
C TRP A 40 6.31 -14.19 0.46
N LEU A 41 7.13 -13.25 0.95
CA LEU A 41 7.39 -11.98 0.29
C LEU A 41 8.66 -12.09 -0.53
N TRP A 42 8.58 -11.74 -1.81
CA TRP A 42 9.67 -11.80 -2.76
C TRP A 42 9.99 -10.40 -3.25
N ASP A 43 11.28 -10.08 -3.34
CA ASP A 43 11.74 -8.92 -4.10
C ASP A 43 11.79 -9.28 -5.58
N ILE A 44 11.03 -8.55 -6.40
CA ILE A 44 10.86 -8.88 -7.82
C ILE A 44 12.17 -8.71 -8.59
N ASN A 45 12.96 -7.70 -8.23
CA ASN A 45 14.19 -7.35 -8.93
C ASN A 45 15.31 -8.36 -8.69
N SER A 46 15.46 -8.82 -7.45
CA SER A 46 16.53 -9.73 -7.04
C SER A 46 16.12 -11.19 -7.06
N GLY A 47 14.82 -11.50 -7.08
CA GLY A 47 14.32 -12.88 -6.99
C GLY A 47 14.40 -13.48 -5.59
N LYS A 48 14.84 -12.71 -4.59
CA LYS A 48 15.10 -13.22 -3.25
C LYS A 48 13.83 -13.21 -2.42
N CYS A 49 13.68 -14.24 -1.59
CA CYS A 49 12.73 -14.20 -0.49
C CYS A 49 13.23 -13.17 0.53
N LEU A 50 12.37 -12.19 0.83
CA LEU A 50 12.60 -11.19 1.85
C LEU A 50 12.04 -11.64 3.19
N ARG A 51 10.88 -12.32 3.17
CA ARG A 51 10.18 -12.72 4.38
C ARG A 51 9.29 -13.93 4.19
N ILE A 52 9.09 -14.63 5.30
CA ILE A 52 8.15 -15.73 5.46
C ILE A 52 7.18 -15.32 6.56
N PHE A 53 5.88 -15.45 6.29
CA PHE A 53 4.82 -15.19 7.26
C PHE A 53 4.30 -16.54 7.76
N GLU A 54 4.53 -16.79 9.04
CA GLU A 54 4.10 -18.01 9.72
C GLU A 54 2.93 -17.71 10.65
N GLY A 55 1.97 -18.63 10.72
CA GLY A 55 0.83 -18.51 11.63
C GLY A 55 -0.44 -19.16 11.14
N HIS A 56 -0.59 -19.38 9.83
CA HIS A 56 -1.69 -20.20 9.36
C HIS A 56 -1.49 -21.66 9.78
N THR A 57 -2.57 -22.32 10.17
CA THR A 57 -2.55 -23.76 10.52
C THR A 57 -2.98 -24.67 9.37
N GLY A 58 -3.35 -24.08 8.23
CA GLY A 58 -3.71 -24.81 7.02
C GLY A 58 -3.27 -24.09 5.74
N PRO A 59 -3.37 -24.76 4.57
CA PRO A 59 -2.86 -24.27 3.29
C PRO A 59 -3.37 -22.86 2.97
N VAL A 60 -2.48 -21.95 2.57
CA VAL A 60 -2.91 -20.61 2.16
C VAL A 60 -3.57 -20.70 0.79
N THR A 61 -4.82 -20.27 0.72
CA THR A 61 -5.69 -20.41 -0.47
C THR A 61 -6.03 -19.10 -1.14
N SER A 62 -5.72 -17.97 -0.51
CA SER A 62 -5.83 -16.68 -1.15
C SER A 62 -4.97 -15.66 -0.43
N VAL A 63 -4.42 -14.73 -1.19
CA VAL A 63 -3.64 -13.60 -0.67
C VAL A 63 -4.04 -12.31 -1.41
N ALA A 64 -3.98 -11.19 -0.70
CA ALA A 64 -4.17 -9.85 -1.23
C ALA A 64 -3.18 -8.90 -0.55
N ILE A 65 -2.69 -7.91 -1.30
CA ILE A 65 -1.87 -6.81 -0.77
C ILE A 65 -2.74 -5.56 -0.79
N SER A 66 -2.65 -4.74 0.27
CA SER A 66 -3.37 -3.48 0.34
C SER A 66 -2.89 -2.51 -0.76
N PRO A 67 -3.73 -1.54 -1.18
CA PRO A 67 -3.37 -0.56 -2.21
C PRO A 67 -2.13 0.28 -1.90
N ASP A 68 -1.79 0.39 -0.62
CA ASP A 68 -0.65 1.12 -0.10
C ASP A 68 0.62 0.24 0.03
N GLY A 69 0.49 -1.07 -0.20
CA GLY A 69 1.57 -2.05 -0.14
C GLY A 69 2.05 -2.45 1.26
N HIS A 70 1.52 -1.86 2.33
CA HIS A 70 2.01 -2.09 3.69
C HIS A 70 1.40 -3.29 4.39
N PHE A 71 0.21 -3.70 3.96
CA PHE A 71 -0.52 -4.80 4.57
C PHE A 71 -0.81 -5.90 3.57
N ALA A 72 -0.96 -7.10 4.12
CA ALA A 72 -1.46 -8.24 3.37
C ALA A 72 -2.61 -8.89 4.13
N VAL A 73 -3.58 -9.41 3.39
CA VAL A 73 -4.62 -10.28 3.94
C VAL A 73 -4.46 -11.64 3.29
N SER A 74 -4.62 -12.69 4.09
CA SER A 74 -4.69 -14.04 3.58
C SER A 74 -5.85 -14.84 4.16
N GLY A 75 -6.36 -15.70 3.29
CA GLY A 75 -7.28 -16.76 3.61
C GLY A 75 -6.57 -18.10 3.53
N SER A 76 -7.02 -19.03 4.34
CA SER A 76 -6.49 -20.39 4.39
C SER A 76 -7.60 -21.41 4.31
N LYS A 77 -7.23 -22.60 3.86
CA LYS A 77 -8.03 -23.81 3.91
C LYS A 77 -7.93 -24.37 5.32
N TRP A 78 -9.07 -24.64 5.94
CA TRP A 78 -9.16 -25.24 7.29
C TRP A 78 -8.71 -24.35 8.46
N ASP A 79 -7.88 -23.32 8.25
CA ASP A 79 -7.64 -22.30 9.27
C ASP A 79 -8.84 -21.33 9.25
N TRP A 80 -9.61 -21.34 10.33
CA TRP A 80 -10.91 -20.68 10.39
C TRP A 80 -10.91 -19.14 10.32
N PRO A 81 -9.81 -18.41 10.62
CA PRO A 81 -9.78 -16.97 10.46
C PRO A 81 -8.93 -16.51 9.26
N LEU A 82 -9.38 -15.41 8.63
CA LEU A 82 -8.49 -14.57 7.83
C LEU A 82 -7.39 -13.99 8.71
N ARG A 83 -6.23 -13.71 8.13
CA ARG A 83 -5.14 -13.02 8.83
C ARG A 83 -4.76 -11.74 8.09
N LEU A 84 -4.54 -10.68 8.87
CA LEU A 84 -3.98 -9.42 8.43
C LEU A 84 -2.52 -9.37 8.87
N TRP A 85 -1.62 -9.03 7.96
CA TRP A 85 -0.19 -9.03 8.17
C TRP A 85 0.39 -7.66 7.87
N ASP A 86 1.42 -7.30 8.63
CA ASP A 86 2.33 -6.23 8.29
C ASP A 86 3.40 -6.77 7.32
N VAL A 87 3.44 -6.25 6.10
CA VAL A 87 4.37 -6.70 5.05
C VAL A 87 5.82 -6.40 5.43
N THR A 88 6.06 -5.33 6.18
CA THR A 88 7.38 -4.82 6.58
C THR A 88 8.01 -5.56 7.76
N THR A 89 7.22 -6.23 8.59
CA THR A 89 7.70 -6.93 9.79
C THR A 89 7.42 -8.42 9.72
N GLY A 90 6.48 -8.86 8.89
CA GLY A 90 6.03 -10.24 8.84
C GLY A 90 5.05 -10.60 9.95
N LYS A 91 4.68 -9.65 10.81
CA LYS A 91 3.83 -9.92 11.98
C LYS A 91 2.37 -10.03 11.58
N CYS A 92 1.68 -11.00 12.19
CA CYS A 92 0.22 -11.07 12.15
C CYS A 92 -0.35 -9.96 13.05
N LEU A 93 -1.00 -8.98 12.45
CA LEU A 93 -1.62 -7.84 13.13
C LEU A 93 -3.01 -8.17 13.67
N ARG A 94 -3.78 -8.94 12.91
CA ARG A 94 -5.15 -9.30 13.28
C ARG A 94 -5.50 -10.68 12.74
N THR A 95 -6.30 -11.39 13.51
CA THR A 95 -6.93 -12.64 13.12
C THR A 95 -8.44 -12.41 13.16
N PHE A 96 -9.12 -12.53 12.03
CA PHE A 96 -10.55 -12.22 11.94
C PHE A 96 -11.35 -13.41 12.42
N GLU A 97 -11.90 -13.30 13.63
CA GLU A 97 -12.68 -14.37 14.23
C GLU A 97 -14.05 -14.50 13.57
N GLY A 98 -14.36 -15.71 13.13
CA GLY A 98 -15.67 -16.09 12.63
C GLY A 98 -15.57 -17.50 12.09
N ARG A 99 -16.43 -18.41 12.53
CA ARG A 99 -16.54 -19.72 11.89
C ARG A 99 -16.94 -19.50 10.43
N SER A 100 -15.99 -19.64 9.52
CA SER A 100 -16.25 -19.73 8.08
C SER A 100 -15.75 -21.06 7.54
N GLY A 101 -16.33 -21.49 6.44
CA GLY A 101 -15.72 -22.51 5.59
C GLY A 101 -14.36 -22.05 5.03
N ASN A 102 -13.79 -22.87 4.15
CA ASN A 102 -12.52 -22.56 3.50
C ASN A 102 -12.61 -21.22 2.77
N VAL A 103 -11.68 -20.31 3.07
CA VAL A 103 -11.61 -19.03 2.35
C VAL A 103 -11.00 -19.28 0.98
N THR A 104 -11.74 -19.00 -0.08
CA THR A 104 -11.30 -19.25 -1.47
C THR A 104 -10.82 -18.00 -2.19
N SER A 105 -11.20 -16.82 -1.70
CA SER A 105 -10.80 -15.55 -2.28
C SER A 105 -10.75 -14.45 -1.23
N VAL A 106 -9.78 -13.55 -1.37
CA VAL A 106 -9.63 -12.34 -0.57
C VAL A 106 -9.30 -11.16 -1.48
N ALA A 107 -9.81 -9.99 -1.14
CA ALA A 107 -9.51 -8.74 -1.81
C ALA A 107 -9.52 -7.57 -0.83
N PHE A 108 -8.74 -6.53 -1.13
CA PHE A 108 -8.86 -5.23 -0.48
C PHE A 108 -9.77 -4.32 -1.31
N SER A 109 -10.50 -3.44 -0.65
CA SER A 109 -11.04 -2.24 -1.29
C SER A 109 -9.90 -1.32 -1.75
N SER A 110 -10.15 -0.51 -2.78
CA SER A 110 -9.13 0.39 -3.36
C SER A 110 -8.63 1.47 -2.41
N ASP A 111 -9.39 1.75 -1.36
CA ASP A 111 -9.08 2.69 -0.29
C ASP A 111 -8.41 2.02 0.92
N GLY A 112 -8.24 0.69 0.92
CA GLY A 112 -7.63 -0.07 2.02
C GLY A 112 -8.51 -0.27 3.24
N HIS A 113 -9.76 0.20 3.22
CA HIS A 113 -10.68 0.17 4.36
C HIS A 113 -11.32 -1.16 4.66
N PHE A 114 -11.49 -1.97 3.63
CA PHE A 114 -12.25 -3.19 3.73
C PHE A 114 -11.43 -4.33 3.15
N ALA A 115 -11.50 -5.47 3.83
CA ALA A 115 -11.19 -6.75 3.22
C ALA A 115 -12.51 -7.45 2.89
N LEU A 116 -12.61 -8.01 1.68
CA LEU A 116 -13.71 -8.89 1.30
C LEU A 116 -13.18 -10.32 1.21
N SER A 117 -13.90 -11.26 1.82
CA SER A 117 -13.58 -12.68 1.72
C SER A 117 -14.75 -13.48 1.18
N GLY A 118 -14.46 -14.39 0.25
CA GLY A 118 -15.38 -15.43 -0.20
C GLY A 118 -15.02 -16.79 0.35
N SER A 119 -16.04 -17.59 0.69
CA SER A 119 -15.90 -18.88 1.35
C SER A 119 -16.74 -19.97 0.69
N ASP A 120 -16.28 -21.22 0.80
CA ASP A 120 -17.01 -22.42 0.37
C ASP A 120 -18.35 -22.60 1.11
N ASP A 121 -18.56 -21.91 2.24
CA ASP A 121 -19.83 -21.88 2.96
C ASP A 121 -20.93 -21.05 2.27
N LYS A 122 -20.68 -20.60 1.04
CA LYS A 122 -21.58 -19.78 0.22
C LYS A 122 -21.82 -18.37 0.78
N THR A 123 -20.94 -17.88 1.64
CA THR A 123 -20.99 -16.52 2.17
C THR A 123 -19.87 -15.64 1.62
N LEU A 124 -20.20 -14.36 1.44
CA LEU A 124 -19.24 -13.27 1.33
C LEU A 124 -19.25 -12.51 2.66
N ARG A 125 -18.06 -12.14 3.14
CA ARG A 125 -17.93 -11.34 4.36
C ARG A 125 -17.08 -10.11 4.08
N LEU A 126 -17.63 -8.96 4.44
CA LEU A 126 -16.95 -7.68 4.40
C LEU A 126 -16.39 -7.39 5.80
N TRP A 127 -15.10 -7.10 5.87
CA TRP A 127 -14.38 -6.85 7.10
C TRP A 127 -13.90 -5.42 7.08
N GLU A 128 -14.41 -4.62 8.02
CA GLU A 128 -13.93 -3.26 8.21
C GLU A 128 -12.56 -3.29 8.91
N LEU A 129 -11.56 -2.72 8.25
CA LEU A 129 -10.20 -2.58 8.74
C LEU A 129 -10.09 -1.26 9.48
N VAL A 130 -10.70 -1.21 10.66
CA VAL A 130 -10.53 -0.05 11.52
C VAL A 130 -9.20 -0.19 12.24
N TRP A 131 -8.26 0.67 11.88
CA TRP A 131 -6.98 0.87 12.55
C TRP A 131 -7.22 1.69 13.82
N ASN A 132 -8.02 1.15 14.74
CA ASN A 132 -8.45 1.86 15.94
C ASN A 132 -7.26 2.42 16.72
N TYR A 133 -7.43 3.67 17.15
CA TYR A 133 -6.54 4.57 17.88
C TYR A 133 -6.02 4.08 19.25
N GLU A 134 -5.92 2.77 19.48
CA GLU A 134 -5.48 2.17 20.75
C GLU A 134 -4.25 1.27 20.53
N PHE A 135 -3.21 1.79 19.90
CA PHE A 135 -1.88 1.24 20.17
C PHE A 135 -1.46 1.66 21.58
N PRO A 136 -0.87 0.76 22.40
CA PRO A 136 -0.51 1.07 23.79
C PRO A 136 0.45 2.27 23.93
N GLU A 137 1.16 2.62 22.86
CA GLU A 137 1.99 3.83 22.79
C GLU A 137 1.91 4.44 21.38
N PRO A 138 0.98 5.39 21.12
CA PRO A 138 1.02 6.14 19.87
C PRO A 138 2.35 6.88 19.80
N VAL A 139 3.20 6.57 18.82
CA VAL A 139 4.45 7.30 18.60
C VAL A 139 4.19 8.49 17.67
N ASP A 140 5.06 9.48 17.75
CA ASP A 140 4.88 10.74 17.03
C ASP A 140 5.00 10.57 15.51
N TRP A 141 5.83 9.64 15.04
CA TRP A 141 6.16 9.52 13.62
C TRP A 141 6.67 8.13 13.24
N ASP A 142 6.35 7.71 12.03
CA ASP A 142 6.89 6.52 11.35
C ASP A 142 7.39 6.93 9.96
N GLU A 143 8.64 6.61 9.61
CA GLU A 143 9.19 6.95 8.29
C GLU A 143 8.48 6.25 7.13
N GLY A 144 7.77 5.14 7.39
CA GLY A 144 6.86 4.50 6.43
C GLY A 144 5.72 5.42 5.96
N ALA A 145 5.31 6.38 6.78
CA ALA A 145 4.28 7.36 6.42
C ALA A 145 4.80 8.53 5.55
N ARG A 146 6.12 8.66 5.38
CA ARG A 146 6.75 9.76 4.63
C ARG A 146 6.27 9.90 3.17
N PRO A 147 6.09 8.83 2.38
CA PRO A 147 5.65 8.95 0.99
C PRO A 147 4.26 9.60 0.84
N TYR A 148 3.37 9.43 1.82
CA TYR A 148 2.04 10.04 1.83
C TYR A 148 2.13 11.55 2.04
N LEU A 149 2.98 12.00 2.98
CA LEU A 149 3.26 13.43 3.17
C LEU A 149 3.91 14.04 1.93
N GLN A 150 4.83 13.32 1.27
CA GLN A 150 5.46 13.80 0.03
C GLN A 150 4.44 13.96 -1.11
N SER A 151 3.53 13.00 -1.25
CA SER A 151 2.42 13.06 -2.22
C SER A 151 1.50 14.23 -1.92
N PHE A 152 1.14 14.42 -0.64
CA PHE A 152 0.35 15.54 -0.17
C PHE A 152 1.02 16.89 -0.48
N LEU A 153 2.29 17.08 -0.10
CA LEU A 153 3.04 18.30 -0.38
C LEU A 153 3.13 18.57 -1.88
N THR A 154 3.32 17.54 -2.70
CA THR A 154 3.31 17.68 -4.17
C THR A 154 1.97 18.22 -4.66
N LEU A 155 0.85 17.64 -4.22
CA LEU A 155 -0.50 18.07 -4.61
C LEU A 155 -0.86 19.47 -4.09
N HIS A 156 -0.25 19.91 -2.99
CA HIS A 156 -0.42 21.24 -2.40
C HIS A 156 0.66 22.25 -2.80
N THR A 157 1.57 21.87 -3.71
CA THR A 157 2.54 22.80 -4.32
C THR A 157 1.88 23.47 -5.54
N PRO A 158 1.92 24.82 -5.67
CA PRO A 158 1.38 25.49 -6.85
C PRO A 158 2.13 25.12 -8.13
N TYR A 159 1.49 25.32 -9.28
CA TYR A 159 2.15 25.21 -10.58
C TYR A 159 3.12 26.36 -10.78
N ALA A 160 4.22 26.11 -11.48
CA ALA A 160 5.32 27.06 -11.63
C ALA A 160 4.93 28.27 -12.50
N ALA A 161 3.98 28.09 -13.42
CA ALA A 161 3.40 29.16 -14.22
C ALA A 161 1.95 28.82 -14.62
N GLU A 162 1.17 29.84 -14.93
CA GLU A 162 -0.09 29.68 -15.65
C GLU A 162 0.17 29.77 -17.16
N LEU A 163 -0.67 29.09 -17.94
CA LEU A 163 -0.59 29.20 -19.40
C LEU A 163 -0.97 30.62 -19.85
N PRO A 164 -0.25 31.22 -20.80
CA PRO A 164 -0.59 32.55 -21.30
C PRO A 164 -1.98 32.55 -21.96
N ALA A 165 -2.83 33.49 -21.54
CA ALA A 165 -4.20 33.60 -22.03
C ALA A 165 -4.30 34.37 -23.37
N ASP A 166 -3.27 35.13 -23.72
CA ASP A 166 -3.22 36.06 -24.85
C ASP A 166 -2.52 35.49 -26.10
N ARG A 167 -1.82 34.36 -25.98
CA ARG A 167 -1.11 33.70 -27.08
C ARG A 167 -1.16 32.18 -27.00
N LYS A 168 -0.88 31.50 -28.11
CA LYS A 168 -0.73 30.03 -28.12
C LYS A 168 0.47 29.62 -27.24
N PRO A 169 0.31 28.66 -26.32
CA PRO A 169 1.40 28.20 -25.47
C PRO A 169 2.53 27.55 -26.27
N THR A 170 3.77 27.85 -25.89
CA THR A 170 4.95 27.12 -26.35
C THR A 170 5.15 25.83 -25.55
N GLU A 171 6.03 24.95 -26.01
CA GLU A 171 6.39 23.72 -25.29
C GLU A 171 6.98 24.02 -23.90
N ASP A 172 7.74 25.11 -23.77
CA ASP A 172 8.26 25.60 -22.49
C ASP A 172 7.15 26.09 -21.56
N ASP A 173 6.17 26.85 -22.09
CA ASP A 173 5.01 27.31 -21.32
C ASP A 173 4.20 26.12 -20.77
N ILE A 174 4.01 25.08 -21.59
CA ILE A 174 3.33 23.84 -21.19
C ILE A 174 4.14 23.10 -20.13
N THR A 175 5.46 23.00 -20.31
CA THR A 175 6.35 22.33 -19.35
C THR A 175 6.34 23.06 -18.00
N LEU A 176 6.42 24.38 -17.98
CA LEU A 176 6.31 25.20 -16.77
C LEU A 176 4.92 25.08 -16.11
N ALA A 177 3.85 25.07 -16.91
CA ALA A 177 2.48 24.93 -16.40
C ALA A 177 2.19 23.55 -15.80
N LEU A 178 2.91 22.51 -16.22
CA LEU A 178 2.82 21.16 -15.65
C LEU A 178 3.80 20.92 -14.49
N THR A 179 4.81 21.78 -14.34
CA THR A 179 5.80 21.66 -13.27
C THR A 179 5.27 22.31 -12.00
N ARG A 180 5.29 21.59 -10.87
CA ARG A 180 4.94 22.17 -9.57
C ARG A 180 6.18 22.77 -8.89
N ARG A 181 6.14 24.06 -8.54
CA ARG A 181 7.23 24.78 -7.84
C ARG A 181 6.66 25.78 -6.85
N GLY A 182 7.39 25.99 -5.75
CA GLY A 182 7.04 26.97 -4.72
C GLY A 182 6.80 26.31 -3.37
N LYS A 183 6.36 27.11 -2.39
CA LYS A 183 6.06 26.64 -1.04
C LYS A 183 4.68 25.97 -1.04
N PRO A 184 4.55 24.71 -0.57
CA PRO A 184 3.25 24.06 -0.45
C PRO A 184 2.36 24.77 0.58
N SER A 185 1.06 24.81 0.33
CA SER A 185 0.06 25.40 1.23
C SER A 185 -1.23 24.60 1.26
N TRP A 186 -1.82 24.42 2.44
CA TRP A 186 -3.01 23.63 2.68
C TRP A 186 -3.85 24.24 3.81
N ASN A 187 -5.13 23.88 3.88
CA ASN A 187 -6.02 24.29 4.97
C ASN A 187 -6.23 23.14 5.99
N GLU A 188 -7.01 23.39 7.05
CA GLU A 188 -7.29 22.37 8.08
C GLU A 188 -8.11 21.20 7.52
N GLU A 189 -9.01 21.43 6.56
CA GLU A 189 -9.81 20.37 5.93
C GLU A 189 -8.92 19.39 5.14
N ASP A 190 -7.97 19.92 4.37
CA ASP A 190 -6.97 19.14 3.65
C ASP A 190 -6.12 18.30 4.63
N TYR A 191 -5.75 18.90 5.77
CA TYR A 191 -5.01 18.20 6.81
C TYR A 191 -5.82 17.05 7.43
N GLN A 192 -7.11 17.26 7.70
CA GLN A 192 -7.98 16.18 8.19
C GLN A 192 -8.16 15.06 7.17
N LYS A 193 -8.22 15.39 5.87
CA LYS A 193 -8.21 14.38 4.79
C LYS A 193 -6.91 13.59 4.77
N LEU A 194 -5.76 14.23 5.01
CA LEU A 194 -4.47 13.54 5.14
C LEU A 194 -4.47 12.56 6.33
N LEU A 195 -4.92 12.99 7.52
CA LEU A 195 -4.99 12.12 8.70
C LEU A 195 -5.92 10.93 8.49
N THR A 196 -7.07 11.20 7.85
CA THR A 196 -8.03 10.18 7.46
C THR A 196 -7.37 9.17 6.51
N HIS A 197 -6.71 9.66 5.46
CA HIS A 197 -5.99 8.79 4.51
C HIS A 197 -4.88 7.96 5.19
N LEU A 198 -4.05 8.58 6.04
CA LEU A 198 -3.03 7.87 6.83
C LEU A 198 -3.63 6.80 7.72
N SER A 199 -4.78 7.08 8.34
CA SER A 199 -5.52 6.08 9.11
C SER A 199 -5.84 4.86 8.27
N HIS A 200 -6.27 5.05 7.02
CA HIS A 200 -6.67 3.96 6.13
C HIS A 200 -5.47 3.16 5.61
N CYS A 201 -4.34 3.85 5.43
CA CYS A 201 -3.05 3.25 5.14
C CYS A 201 -2.37 2.65 6.39
N GLY A 202 -3.13 2.38 7.45
CA GLY A 202 -2.67 1.75 8.69
C GLY A 202 -1.65 2.52 9.50
N TYR A 203 -1.58 3.85 9.30
CA TYR A 203 -0.87 4.81 10.14
C TYR A 203 -1.81 5.58 11.07
N GLY A 204 -3.02 5.06 11.33
CA GLY A 204 -4.03 5.69 12.20
C GLY A 204 -3.61 5.80 13.67
N TRP A 205 -2.52 5.13 14.03
CA TRP A 205 -1.90 5.19 15.35
C TRP A 205 -0.90 6.33 15.50
N LEU A 206 -0.55 7.05 14.43
CA LEU A 206 0.32 8.23 14.50
C LEU A 206 -0.41 9.37 15.20
N ARG A 207 0.29 10.08 16.09
CA ARG A 207 -0.27 11.26 16.72
C ARG A 207 -0.50 12.36 15.68
N PRO A 208 -1.70 12.97 15.61
CA PRO A 208 -1.95 14.10 14.72
C PRO A 208 -0.93 15.23 14.90
N GLU A 209 -0.48 15.51 16.11
CA GLU A 209 0.53 16.55 16.37
C GLU A 209 1.91 16.17 15.78
N GLY A 210 2.28 14.89 15.86
CA GLY A 210 3.52 14.37 15.30
C GLY A 210 3.53 14.41 13.77
N VAL A 211 2.42 14.00 13.14
CA VAL A 211 2.21 14.12 11.69
C VAL A 211 2.30 15.58 11.25
N ARG A 212 1.64 16.51 11.96
CA ARG A 212 1.68 17.95 11.64
C ARG A 212 3.10 18.49 11.69
N ARG A 213 3.83 18.24 12.78
CA ARG A 213 5.22 18.68 12.94
C ARG A 213 6.10 18.16 11.80
N LYS A 214 5.94 16.89 11.42
CA LYS A 214 6.74 16.33 10.32
C LYS A 214 6.36 16.91 8.96
N LEU A 215 5.08 17.12 8.72
CA LEU A 215 4.57 17.77 7.52
C LEU A 215 5.14 19.20 7.37
N GLU A 216 5.15 19.97 8.46
CA GLU A 216 5.73 21.32 8.49
C GLU A 216 7.25 21.31 8.27
N GLU A 217 7.97 20.37 8.89
CA GLU A 217 9.41 20.16 8.68
C GLU A 217 9.72 19.88 7.20
N MET A 218 8.97 18.95 6.59
CA MET A 218 9.13 18.60 5.17
C MET A 218 8.75 19.76 4.24
N ALA A 219 7.72 20.53 4.59
CA ALA A 219 7.32 21.71 3.82
C ALA A 219 8.37 22.84 3.90
N ALA A 220 9.03 23.01 5.05
CA ALA A 220 10.09 23.99 5.23
C ALA A 220 11.33 23.66 4.38
N GLY A 221 11.65 22.37 4.23
CA GLY A 221 12.73 21.89 3.36
C GLY A 221 12.31 21.58 1.92
N TRP A 222 11.10 21.94 1.50
CA TRP A 222 10.55 21.53 0.20
C TRP A 222 11.25 22.24 -0.97
N GLN A 223 11.93 21.46 -1.82
CA GLN A 223 12.61 21.96 -3.02
C GLN A 223 11.81 21.66 -4.31
N GLY A 224 10.59 21.13 -4.17
CA GLY A 224 9.77 20.61 -5.27
C GLY A 224 9.66 19.08 -5.24
N PRO A 225 8.77 18.51 -6.06
CA PRO A 225 8.66 17.06 -6.19
C PRO A 225 10.00 16.47 -6.66
N PRO A 226 10.34 15.24 -6.22
CA PRO A 226 11.56 14.57 -6.67
C PRO A 226 11.53 14.42 -8.20
N PRO A 227 12.69 14.47 -8.88
CA PRO A 227 12.75 14.26 -10.31
C PRO A 227 12.12 12.91 -10.64
N LEU A 228 11.35 12.87 -11.73
CA LEU A 228 10.76 11.62 -12.22
C LEU A 228 11.89 10.60 -12.40
N PRO A 229 11.72 9.34 -11.95
CA PRO A 229 12.75 8.33 -12.15
C PRO A 229 12.95 8.11 -13.66
N GLY A 230 14.09 8.55 -14.19
CA GLY A 230 14.53 8.26 -15.57
C GLY A 230 14.69 9.43 -16.53
N THR A 231 15.23 10.58 -16.09
CA THR A 231 15.92 11.53 -16.99
C THR A 231 17.43 11.41 -16.84
#